data_AF-A0A4X1SMA2-F1
#
_entry.id   AF-A0A4X1SMA2-F1
#
_cell.length_a   1.000
_cell.length_b   1.000
_cell.length_c   1.000
_cell.angle_alpha   90.00
_cell.angle_beta   90.00
_cell.angle_gamma   90.00
#
_symmetry.space_group_name_H-M   'P 1'
#
loop_
_entity.id
_entity.type
_entity.pdbx_description
1 polymer ?
#
loop_
_entity_poly.entity_id
_entity_poly.type
_entity_poly.pdbx_seq_one_letter_code
_entity_poly.pdbx_strand_id
1 'polypeptide(L)'
;MATAIREVGVWRQTRTLLLKNYLVKCRTKKSSVQEILFPLFFLFWLILISMMHPNKKYEEVPDRELNPMDKSMLANVVLGYTPVTNITRNIMQKVSSDHLPDVIITEEYTNEQELIASSLSKPSNFVGVVFKDGVSYELRFFPDTVPVSSIYMDSRAGCSKSCEAVQYWSSGFTVLQASIDDAIIQLKTNVSFWKELESTKAVIMGETAVVEIDTFPRGVILIYLVIAFSPFGYFLAIHIVAEKEKKLKEF
;
A
#
# COMPACT_ATOMS: atom_id res chain seq x y z
N MET A 1 26.69 81.41 1.71
CA MET A 1 26.24 81.09 0.34
C MET A 1 25.74 79.65 0.38
N ALA A 2 24.42 79.45 0.51
CA ALA A 2 23.84 78.13 0.73
C ALA A 2 23.72 77.37 -0.60
N THR A 3 24.39 76.23 -0.71
CA THR A 3 24.30 75.34 -1.87
C THR A 3 22.96 74.62 -1.87
N ALA A 4 22.08 74.96 -2.81
CA ALA A 4 20.81 74.28 -3.03
C ALA A 4 21.06 72.83 -3.50
N ILE A 5 20.65 71.86 -2.70
CA ILE A 5 20.69 70.44 -3.04
C ILE A 5 19.58 70.20 -4.07
N ARG A 6 19.96 69.95 -5.33
CA ARG A 6 19.03 69.68 -6.43
C ARG A 6 18.49 68.25 -6.26
N GLU A 7 17.20 68.11 -5.97
CA GLU A 7 16.59 66.77 -5.83
C GLU A 7 16.73 65.97 -7.12
N VAL A 8 17.45 64.85 -7.04
CA VAL A 8 17.67 63.95 -8.15
C VAL A 8 16.40 63.10 -8.30
N GLY A 9 15.74 63.19 -9.45
CA GLY A 9 14.54 62.39 -9.72
C GLY A 9 14.81 60.89 -9.58
N VAL A 10 13.91 60.19 -8.88
CA VAL A 10 14.01 58.75 -8.53
C VAL A 10 14.37 57.88 -9.75
N TRP A 11 13.77 58.15 -10.92
CA TRP A 11 14.06 57.42 -12.17
C TRP A 11 15.52 57.55 -12.64
N ARG A 12 16.12 58.73 -12.47
CA ARG A 12 17.51 58.97 -12.86
C ARG A 12 18.45 58.26 -11.88
N GLN A 13 18.07 58.19 -10.61
CA GLN A 13 18.80 57.45 -9.58
C GLN A 13 18.71 55.94 -9.81
N THR A 14 17.53 55.38 -10.07
CA THR A 14 17.35 53.94 -10.34
C THR A 14 18.10 53.50 -11.60
N ARG A 15 18.02 54.26 -12.69
CA ARG A 15 18.78 53.97 -13.92
C ARG A 15 20.29 53.96 -13.68
N THR A 16 20.79 54.93 -12.90
CA THR A 16 22.22 55.01 -12.57
C THR A 16 22.67 53.85 -11.68
N LEU A 17 21.84 53.44 -10.72
CA LEU A 17 22.08 52.27 -9.87
C LEU A 17 22.09 50.96 -10.67
N LEU A 18 21.14 50.78 -11.60
CA LEU A 18 21.10 49.60 -12.47
C LEU A 18 22.35 49.53 -13.37
N LEU A 19 22.76 50.66 -13.94
CA LEU A 19 23.98 50.74 -14.75
C LEU A 19 25.23 50.40 -13.92
N LYS A 20 25.32 50.91 -12.68
CA LYS A 20 26.41 50.60 -11.75
C LYS A 20 26.45 49.10 -11.44
N ASN A 21 25.31 48.50 -11.10
CA ASN A 21 25.20 47.07 -10.81
C ASN A 21 25.57 46.22 -12.03
N TYR A 22 25.16 46.62 -13.23
CA TYR A 22 25.54 45.96 -14.47
C TYR A 22 27.05 46.02 -14.74
N LEU A 23 27.67 47.19 -14.62
CA LEU A 23 29.11 47.37 -14.82
C LEU A 23 29.95 46.58 -13.81
N VAL A 24 29.52 46.53 -12.54
CA VAL A 24 30.15 45.69 -11.51
C VAL A 24 30.06 44.21 -11.90
N LYS A 25 28.88 43.74 -12.34
CA LYS A 25 28.66 42.37 -12.80
C LYS A 25 29.56 42.01 -14.00
N CYS A 26 29.71 42.92 -14.97
CA CYS A 26 30.61 42.76 -16.11
C CYS A 26 32.09 42.66 -15.69
N ARG A 27 32.51 43.42 -14.68
CA ARG A 27 33.88 43.39 -14.16
C ARG A 27 34.17 42.12 -13.35
N THR A 28 33.17 41.55 -12.66
CA THR A 28 33.26 40.27 -11.95
C THR A 28 32.78 39.10 -12.80
N LYS A 29 33.31 38.97 -14.02
CA LYS A 29 32.87 37.97 -15.02
C LYS A 29 32.97 36.51 -14.50
N LYS A 30 34.05 36.16 -13.76
CA LYS A 30 34.23 34.81 -13.19
C LYS A 30 33.17 34.46 -12.15
N SER A 31 32.86 35.38 -11.23
CA SER A 31 31.82 35.18 -10.21
C SER A 31 30.42 35.11 -10.84
N SER A 32 30.16 35.92 -11.86
CA SER A 32 28.85 35.96 -12.54
C SER A 32 28.57 34.70 -13.34
N VAL A 33 29.60 34.07 -13.91
CA VAL A 33 29.47 32.77 -14.59
C VAL A 33 29.16 31.67 -13.58
N GLN A 34 29.87 31.66 -12.44
CA GLN A 34 29.67 30.68 -11.37
C GLN A 34 28.29 30.77 -10.72
N GLU A 35 27.76 31.99 -10.57
CA GLU A 35 26.39 32.26 -10.07
C GLU A 35 25.29 31.67 -10.96
N ILE A 36 25.53 31.56 -12.26
CA ILE A 36 24.55 30.98 -13.21
C ILE A 36 24.80 29.47 -13.38
N LEU A 37 26.07 29.06 -13.43
CA LEU A 37 26.46 27.67 -13.67
C LEU A 37 26.04 26.74 -12.53
N PHE A 38 26.18 27.17 -11.26
CA PHE A 38 25.81 26.32 -10.12
C PHE A 38 24.31 26.00 -10.07
N PRO A 39 23.38 26.98 -10.13
CA PRO A 39 21.96 26.68 -10.19
C PRO A 39 21.57 25.81 -11.39
N LEU A 40 22.17 26.04 -12.57
CA LEU A 40 21.95 25.19 -13.74
C LEU A 40 22.42 23.75 -13.51
N PHE A 41 23.60 23.59 -12.90
CA PHE A 41 24.14 22.28 -12.54
C PHE A 41 23.23 21.55 -11.55
N PHE A 42 22.80 22.21 -10.48
CA PHE A 42 21.86 21.61 -9.52
C PHE A 42 20.50 21.29 -10.17
N LEU A 43 19.93 22.19 -10.97
CA LEU A 43 18.68 21.92 -11.69
C LEU A 43 18.79 20.72 -12.62
N PHE A 44 19.92 20.57 -13.33
CA PHE A 44 20.18 19.41 -14.18
C PHE A 44 20.19 18.11 -13.36
N TRP A 45 20.86 18.09 -12.21
CA TRP A 45 20.84 16.93 -11.32
C TRP A 45 19.46 16.64 -10.72
N LEU A 46 18.68 17.66 -10.40
CA LEU A 46 17.30 17.50 -9.92
C LEU A 46 16.45 16.81 -11.00
N ILE A 47 16.57 17.23 -12.26
CA ILE A 47 15.86 16.59 -13.38
C ILE A 47 16.28 15.12 -13.50
N LEU A 48 17.57 14.81 -13.41
CA LEU A 48 18.05 13.42 -13.44
C LEU A 48 17.46 12.60 -12.29
N ILE A 49 17.48 13.11 -11.05
CA ILE A 49 16.91 12.43 -9.88
C ILE A 49 15.40 12.20 -10.06
N SER A 50 14.68 13.19 -10.59
CA SER A 50 13.25 13.10 -10.88
C SER A 50 12.94 12.07 -11.98
N MET A 51 13.84 11.90 -12.96
CA MET A 51 13.69 10.88 -14.00
C MET A 51 13.99 9.47 -13.49
N MET A 52 14.91 9.34 -12.53
CA MET A 52 15.26 8.04 -11.92
C MET A 52 14.14 7.47 -11.03
N HIS A 53 13.29 8.33 -10.46
CA HIS A 53 12.14 7.93 -9.65
C HIS A 53 10.83 8.46 -10.25
N PRO A 54 10.36 7.87 -11.37
CA PRO A 54 9.06 8.23 -11.93
C PRO A 54 7.93 7.85 -10.98
N ASN A 55 6.83 8.61 -11.01
CA ASN A 55 5.62 8.22 -10.28
C ASN A 55 5.15 6.84 -10.78
N LYS A 56 4.77 5.97 -9.85
CA LYS A 56 4.21 4.66 -10.20
C LYS A 56 2.81 4.88 -10.74
N LYS A 57 2.59 4.53 -12.00
CA LYS A 57 1.26 4.58 -12.62
C LYS A 57 0.67 3.18 -12.61
N TYR A 58 -0.54 3.07 -12.11
CA TYR A 58 -1.31 1.84 -12.13
C TYR A 58 -2.45 2.03 -13.12
N GLU A 59 -2.58 1.08 -14.03
CA GLU A 59 -3.69 1.04 -14.97
C GLU A 59 -4.98 0.62 -14.25
N GLU A 60 -6.11 0.90 -14.88
CA GLU A 60 -7.40 0.45 -14.40
C GLU A 60 -7.47 -1.08 -14.47
N VAL A 61 -7.87 -1.70 -13.37
CA VAL A 61 -8.11 -3.13 -13.27
C VAL A 61 -9.63 -3.33 -13.29
N PRO A 62 -10.21 -4.01 -14.28
CA PRO A 62 -11.64 -4.25 -14.32
C PRO A 62 -12.06 -5.28 -13.27
N ASP A 63 -13.36 -5.30 -12.95
CA ASP A 63 -13.96 -6.34 -12.12
C ASP A 63 -13.71 -7.73 -12.72
N ARG A 64 -13.43 -8.70 -11.85
CA ARG A 64 -13.23 -10.10 -12.26
C ARG A 64 -14.12 -11.02 -11.47
N GLU A 65 -15.06 -11.66 -12.16
CA GLU A 65 -15.86 -12.74 -11.57
C GLU A 65 -14.97 -13.95 -11.29
N LEU A 66 -15.11 -14.51 -10.09
CA LEU A 66 -14.55 -15.81 -9.73
C LEU A 66 -15.54 -16.90 -10.10
N ASN A 67 -14.99 -18.11 -10.32
CA ASN A 67 -15.82 -19.28 -10.52
C ASN A 67 -16.69 -19.53 -9.27
N PRO A 68 -17.88 -20.12 -9.43
CA PRO A 68 -18.66 -20.61 -8.29
C PRO A 68 -17.84 -21.50 -7.37
N MET A 69 -18.28 -21.63 -6.13
CA MET A 69 -17.63 -22.44 -5.10
C MET A 69 -17.32 -23.86 -5.60
N ASP A 70 -16.03 -24.14 -5.76
CA ASP A 70 -15.56 -25.44 -6.24
C ASP A 70 -15.32 -26.40 -5.07
N LYS A 71 -16.20 -27.39 -4.94
CA LYS A 71 -16.12 -28.43 -3.90
C LYS A 71 -14.93 -29.37 -4.09
N SER A 72 -14.40 -29.47 -5.32
CA SER A 72 -13.28 -30.38 -5.62
C SER A 72 -11.99 -29.99 -4.91
N MET A 73 -11.85 -28.73 -4.50
CA MET A 73 -10.68 -28.23 -3.76
C MET A 73 -10.55 -28.88 -2.38
N LEU A 74 -11.65 -29.36 -1.80
CA LEU A 74 -11.65 -30.07 -0.54
C LEU A 74 -11.47 -31.59 -0.72
N ALA A 75 -11.32 -32.08 -1.95
CA ALA A 75 -11.25 -33.51 -2.22
C ALA A 75 -9.98 -34.11 -1.61
N ASN A 76 -10.16 -35.17 -0.81
CA ASN A 76 -9.09 -35.84 -0.05
C ASN A 76 -8.56 -35.04 1.14
N VAL A 77 -9.28 -34.01 1.58
CA VAL A 77 -8.99 -33.30 2.82
C VAL A 77 -9.60 -34.07 4.01
N VAL A 78 -8.79 -34.28 5.03
CA VAL A 78 -9.19 -34.80 6.33
C VAL A 78 -9.64 -33.63 7.19
N LEU A 79 -10.89 -33.67 7.61
CA LEU A 79 -11.51 -32.64 8.44
C LEU A 79 -11.58 -33.15 9.88
N GLY A 80 -10.65 -32.68 10.72
CA GLY A 80 -10.67 -32.97 12.15
C GLY A 80 -11.52 -31.95 12.89
N TYR A 81 -12.33 -32.37 13.86
CA TYR A 81 -13.07 -31.43 14.70
C TYR A 81 -13.00 -31.73 16.20
N THR A 82 -13.11 -30.68 17.01
CA THR A 82 -13.07 -30.73 18.47
C THR A 82 -13.90 -29.59 19.09
N PRO A 83 -14.46 -29.72 20.30
CA PRO A 83 -14.63 -30.95 21.06
C PRO A 83 -15.75 -31.83 20.49
N VAL A 84 -15.67 -33.14 20.77
CA VAL A 84 -16.71 -34.10 20.38
C VAL A 84 -17.89 -33.99 21.35
N THR A 85 -18.99 -33.40 20.87
CA THR A 85 -20.26 -33.30 21.59
C THR A 85 -21.39 -33.78 20.69
N ASN A 86 -22.57 -34.04 21.25
CA ASN A 86 -23.74 -34.42 20.44
C ASN A 86 -24.10 -33.34 19.41
N ILE A 87 -23.88 -32.07 19.75
CA ILE A 87 -24.18 -30.92 18.87
C ILE A 87 -23.16 -30.87 17.73
N THR A 88 -21.86 -30.86 18.05
CA THR A 88 -20.79 -30.77 17.04
C THR A 88 -20.77 -31.99 16.13
N ARG A 89 -21.03 -33.19 16.64
CA ARG A 89 -21.20 -34.39 15.81
C ARG A 89 -22.35 -34.26 14.83
N ASN A 90 -23.51 -33.76 15.28
CA ASN A 90 -24.66 -33.58 14.39
C ASN A 90 -24.37 -32.53 13.29
N ILE A 91 -23.71 -31.42 13.64
CA ILE A 91 -23.26 -30.42 12.66
C ILE A 91 -22.35 -31.07 11.61
N MET A 92 -21.30 -31.76 12.05
CA MET A 92 -20.30 -32.33 11.14
C MET A 92 -20.83 -33.49 10.30
N GLN A 93 -21.74 -34.30 10.84
CA GLN A 93 -22.47 -35.31 10.07
C GLN A 93 -23.31 -34.68 8.97
N LYS A 94 -23.97 -33.54 9.26
CA LYS A 94 -24.75 -32.81 8.27
C LYS A 94 -23.86 -32.23 7.16
N VAL A 95 -22.71 -31.68 7.54
CA VAL A 95 -21.71 -31.16 6.59
C VAL A 95 -21.23 -32.25 5.65
N SER A 96 -20.89 -33.44 6.17
CA SER A 96 -20.44 -34.54 5.32
C SER A 96 -21.56 -35.12 4.47
N SER A 97 -22.79 -35.26 4.98
CA SER A 97 -23.88 -35.88 4.23
C SER A 97 -24.49 -34.98 3.16
N ASP A 98 -24.76 -33.72 3.49
CA ASP A 98 -25.61 -32.86 2.66
C ASP A 98 -24.80 -31.93 1.75
N HIS A 99 -23.58 -31.57 2.18
CA HIS A 99 -22.78 -30.54 1.51
C HIS A 99 -21.55 -31.12 0.82
N LEU A 100 -20.88 -32.10 1.43
CA LEU A 100 -19.56 -32.60 1.01
C LEU A 100 -19.43 -34.16 1.01
N PRO A 101 -20.34 -34.90 0.33
CA PRO A 101 -20.46 -36.37 0.44
C PRO A 101 -19.28 -37.17 -0.14
N ASP A 102 -18.65 -36.68 -1.21
CA ASP A 102 -17.61 -37.41 -1.95
C ASP A 102 -16.18 -36.93 -1.62
N VAL A 103 -16.06 -35.97 -0.68
CA VAL A 103 -14.93 -35.04 -0.66
C VAL A 103 -14.12 -35.15 0.65
N ILE A 104 -14.76 -35.48 1.78
CA ILE A 104 -14.19 -35.27 3.12
C ILE A 104 -14.19 -36.53 4.00
N ILE A 105 -13.03 -36.81 4.62
CA ILE A 105 -12.91 -37.77 5.73
C ILE A 105 -13.00 -36.99 7.04
N THR A 106 -14.02 -37.23 7.86
CA THR A 106 -14.18 -36.56 9.16
C THR A 106 -13.53 -37.35 10.29
N GLU A 107 -12.66 -36.71 11.07
CA GLU A 107 -12.01 -37.30 12.25
C GLU A 107 -12.45 -36.56 13.53
N GLU A 108 -12.78 -37.33 14.58
CA GLU A 108 -13.28 -36.79 15.85
C GLU A 108 -12.13 -36.68 16.88
N TYR A 109 -11.99 -35.53 17.55
CA TYR A 109 -10.93 -35.27 18.54
C TYR A 109 -11.46 -34.75 19.86
N THR A 110 -11.04 -35.36 20.98
CA THR A 110 -11.56 -34.98 22.31
C THR A 110 -11.03 -33.62 22.77
N ASN A 111 -9.76 -33.33 22.47
CA ASN A 111 -9.06 -32.12 22.88
C ASN A 111 -8.39 -31.44 21.68
N GLU A 112 -8.18 -30.13 21.80
CA GLU A 112 -7.45 -29.35 20.80
C GLU A 112 -6.01 -29.82 20.61
N GLN A 113 -5.35 -30.30 21.68
CA GLN A 113 -3.98 -30.80 21.63
C GLN A 113 -3.84 -32.05 20.76
N GLU A 114 -4.81 -32.96 20.81
CA GLU A 114 -4.83 -34.18 19.98
C GLU A 114 -5.03 -33.82 18.51
N LEU A 115 -5.91 -32.84 18.25
CA LEU A 115 -6.15 -32.31 16.90
C LEU A 115 -4.87 -31.68 16.32
N ILE A 116 -4.15 -30.90 17.12
CA ILE A 116 -2.87 -30.30 16.69
C ILE A 116 -1.82 -31.38 16.43
N ALA A 117 -1.71 -32.38 17.30
CA ALA A 117 -0.77 -33.49 17.11
C ALA A 117 -1.05 -34.27 15.81
N SER A 118 -2.33 -34.48 15.49
CA SER A 118 -2.73 -35.11 14.23
C SER A 118 -2.47 -34.23 13.01
N SER A 119 -2.74 -32.92 13.11
CA SER A 119 -2.42 -31.95 12.06
C SER A 119 -0.93 -31.96 11.68
N LEU A 120 -0.04 -32.07 12.67
CA LEU A 120 1.41 -32.19 12.44
C LEU A 120 1.81 -33.49 11.74
N SER A 121 1.05 -34.57 11.95
CA SER A 121 1.28 -35.85 11.28
C SER A 121 0.81 -35.88 9.83
N LYS A 122 -0.15 -35.02 9.45
CA LYS A 122 -0.77 -34.94 8.12
C LYS A 122 -0.83 -33.48 7.62
N PRO A 123 0.30 -32.80 7.40
CA PRO A 123 0.33 -31.35 7.25
C PRO A 123 -0.37 -30.80 5.99
N SER A 124 -0.37 -31.53 4.87
CA SER A 124 -0.86 -30.99 3.59
C SER A 124 -2.36 -31.14 3.36
N ASN A 125 -3.00 -32.11 4.01
CA ASN A 125 -4.39 -32.50 3.71
C ASN A 125 -5.27 -32.44 4.95
N PHE A 126 -4.87 -31.73 6.00
CA PHE A 126 -5.62 -31.67 7.26
C PHE A 126 -6.17 -30.27 7.51
N VAL A 127 -7.46 -30.19 7.80
CA VAL A 127 -8.12 -28.98 8.26
C VAL A 127 -8.76 -29.25 9.61
N GLY A 128 -8.48 -28.38 10.58
CA GLY A 128 -9.03 -28.46 11.92
C GLY A 128 -10.22 -27.53 12.11
N VAL A 129 -11.28 -28.01 12.76
CA VAL A 129 -12.42 -27.19 13.21
C VAL A 129 -12.48 -27.23 14.73
N VAL A 130 -12.25 -26.09 15.37
CA VAL A 130 -12.29 -25.96 16.82
C VAL A 130 -13.56 -25.20 17.20
N PHE A 131 -14.59 -25.93 17.64
CA PHE A 131 -15.83 -25.33 18.13
C PHE A 131 -15.62 -24.75 19.53
N LYS A 132 -15.97 -23.48 19.71
CA LYS A 132 -16.03 -22.84 21.03
C LYS A 132 -17.40 -23.00 21.66
N ASP A 133 -18.43 -22.81 20.83
CA ASP A 133 -19.84 -22.87 21.21
C ASP A 133 -20.63 -23.60 20.10
N GLY A 134 -21.95 -23.77 20.28
CA GLY A 134 -22.84 -24.33 19.25
C GLY A 134 -23.08 -23.44 18.03
N VAL A 135 -22.41 -22.28 17.94
CA VAL A 135 -22.47 -21.33 16.81
C VAL A 135 -21.09 -20.76 16.44
N SER A 136 -20.13 -20.80 17.35
CA SER A 136 -18.81 -20.20 17.15
C SER A 136 -17.78 -21.29 16.96
N TYR A 137 -16.96 -21.16 15.93
CA TYR A 137 -15.87 -22.07 15.64
C TYR A 137 -14.66 -21.34 15.06
N GLU A 138 -13.51 -21.99 15.13
CA GLU A 138 -12.27 -21.55 14.50
C GLU A 138 -11.81 -22.60 13.49
N LEU A 139 -11.43 -22.15 12.30
CA LEU A 139 -10.84 -23.00 11.28
C LEU A 139 -9.32 -22.91 11.35
N ARG A 140 -8.66 -24.07 11.34
CA ARG A 140 -7.20 -24.20 11.34
C ARG A 140 -6.76 -24.83 10.05
N PHE A 141 -6.14 -24.01 9.22
CA PHE A 141 -5.52 -24.38 7.96
C PHE A 141 -4.01 -24.39 8.12
N PHE A 142 -3.33 -25.17 7.27
CA PHE A 142 -1.88 -25.14 7.24
C PHE A 142 -1.40 -23.77 6.72
N PRO A 143 -0.33 -23.16 7.28
CA PRO A 143 0.06 -21.78 6.97
C PRO A 143 0.27 -21.46 5.47
N ASP A 144 0.61 -22.46 4.66
CA ASP A 144 0.87 -22.29 3.23
C ASP A 144 -0.42 -22.33 2.37
N THR A 145 -1.55 -22.77 2.94
CA THR A 145 -2.81 -22.99 2.19
C THR A 145 -3.73 -21.76 2.16
N VAL A 146 -3.68 -20.96 3.22
CA VAL A 146 -4.57 -19.82 3.42
C VAL A 146 -3.71 -18.68 3.96
N PRO A 147 -3.86 -17.45 3.43
CA PRO A 147 -3.05 -16.33 3.87
C PRO A 147 -3.33 -16.02 5.34
N VAL A 148 -2.31 -15.50 6.00
CA VAL A 148 -2.41 -15.13 7.42
C VAL A 148 -3.38 -13.96 7.56
N SER A 149 -4.34 -14.10 8.48
CA SER A 149 -5.21 -13.00 8.87
C SER A 149 -4.38 -11.95 9.61
N SER A 150 -3.81 -10.99 8.87
CA SER A 150 -3.10 -9.88 9.49
C SER A 150 -4.13 -8.88 10.07
N ILE A 151 -3.84 -8.36 11.26
CA ILE A 151 -4.68 -7.33 11.90
C ILE A 151 -4.43 -5.95 11.25
N TYR A 152 -3.34 -5.83 10.49
CA TYR A 152 -2.94 -4.61 9.83
C TYR A 152 -3.52 -4.56 8.41
N MET A 153 -4.55 -3.73 8.24
CA MET A 153 -5.09 -3.44 6.92
C MET A 153 -4.11 -2.52 6.20
N ASP A 154 -3.38 -3.07 5.23
CA ASP A 154 -2.56 -2.25 4.36
C ASP A 154 -3.48 -1.44 3.45
N SER A 155 -3.26 -0.13 3.36
CA SER A 155 -4.11 0.81 2.61
C SER A 155 -4.23 0.50 1.12
N ARG A 156 -3.36 -0.39 0.61
CA ARG A 156 -3.40 -0.89 -0.76
C ARG A 156 -2.89 -2.32 -0.82
N ALA A 157 -3.77 -3.27 -0.51
CA ALA A 157 -3.52 -4.68 -0.81
C ALA A 157 -3.44 -4.83 -2.34
N GLY A 158 -2.23 -5.02 -2.87
CA GLY A 158 -1.97 -5.03 -4.31
C GLY A 158 -2.61 -6.21 -5.04
N CYS A 159 -3.92 -6.17 -5.28
CA CYS A 159 -4.65 -7.15 -6.09
C CYS A 159 -4.52 -6.87 -7.61
N SER A 160 -3.38 -6.35 -8.08
CA SER A 160 -3.16 -6.09 -9.51
C SER A 160 -2.75 -7.32 -10.32
N LYS A 161 -2.10 -8.31 -9.67
CA LYS A 161 -1.66 -9.57 -10.32
C LYS A 161 -2.02 -10.82 -9.51
N SER A 162 -1.89 -10.76 -8.19
CA SER A 162 -2.21 -11.84 -7.27
C SER A 162 -2.85 -11.25 -6.03
N CYS A 163 -4.10 -11.62 -5.78
CA CYS A 163 -4.86 -11.13 -4.64
C CYS A 163 -4.88 -12.22 -3.57
N GLU A 164 -4.29 -11.96 -2.40
CA GLU A 164 -4.30 -12.92 -1.29
C GLU A 164 -5.74 -13.27 -0.88
N ALA A 165 -6.67 -12.31 -0.97
CA ALA A 165 -8.08 -12.56 -0.69
C ALA A 165 -8.70 -13.68 -1.56
N VAL A 166 -8.21 -13.83 -2.81
CA VAL A 166 -8.66 -14.89 -3.71
C VAL A 166 -8.24 -16.27 -3.22
N GLN A 167 -7.15 -16.36 -2.44
CA GLN A 167 -6.71 -17.64 -1.87
C GLN A 167 -7.76 -18.22 -0.90
N TYR A 168 -8.50 -17.41 -0.16
CA TYR A 168 -9.64 -17.92 0.65
C TYR A 168 -10.74 -18.53 -0.22
N TRP A 169 -10.95 -18.00 -1.43
CA TRP A 169 -11.91 -18.53 -2.38
C TRP A 169 -11.40 -19.82 -3.03
N SER A 170 -10.14 -19.85 -3.47
CA SER A 170 -9.57 -20.99 -4.20
C SER A 170 -9.08 -22.15 -3.33
N SER A 171 -8.77 -21.92 -2.05
CA SER A 171 -8.29 -22.96 -1.11
C SER A 171 -9.39 -23.88 -0.56
N GLY A 172 -10.66 -23.59 -0.85
CA GLY A 172 -11.80 -24.29 -0.26
C GLY A 172 -12.18 -23.80 1.14
N PHE A 173 -11.46 -22.82 1.71
CA PHE A 173 -11.80 -22.20 3.00
C PHE A 173 -13.24 -21.69 3.03
N THR A 174 -13.61 -20.89 2.02
CA THR A 174 -14.97 -20.33 1.91
C THR A 174 -16.04 -21.40 1.77
N VAL A 175 -15.76 -22.47 1.01
CA VAL A 175 -16.69 -23.60 0.81
C VAL A 175 -16.94 -24.31 2.13
N LEU A 176 -15.87 -24.61 2.88
CA LEU A 176 -15.98 -25.24 4.19
C LEU A 176 -16.74 -24.34 5.18
N GLN A 177 -16.42 -23.04 5.18
CA GLN A 177 -17.10 -22.07 6.04
C GLN A 177 -18.60 -22.01 5.73
N ALA A 178 -18.98 -21.85 4.47
CA ALA A 178 -20.38 -21.82 4.06
C ALA A 178 -21.12 -23.14 4.37
N SER A 179 -20.43 -24.29 4.27
CA SER A 179 -21.02 -25.59 4.59
C SER A 179 -21.31 -25.74 6.08
N ILE A 180 -20.39 -25.32 6.95
CA ILE A 180 -20.57 -25.36 8.40
C ILE A 180 -21.66 -24.38 8.82
N ASP A 181 -21.64 -23.16 8.28
CA ASP A 181 -22.63 -22.14 8.58
C ASP A 181 -24.03 -22.56 8.14
N ASP A 182 -24.20 -23.12 6.93
CA ASP A 182 -25.50 -23.65 6.48
C ASP A 182 -25.99 -24.78 7.38
N ALA A 183 -25.11 -25.71 7.77
CA ALA A 183 -25.46 -26.80 8.69
C ALA A 183 -25.91 -26.28 10.06
N ILE A 184 -25.23 -25.27 10.62
CA ILE A 184 -25.61 -24.63 11.89
C ILE A 184 -26.97 -23.93 11.75
N ILE A 185 -27.17 -23.17 10.68
CA ILE A 185 -28.43 -22.45 10.40
C ILE A 185 -29.57 -23.45 10.23
N GLN A 186 -29.37 -24.50 9.46
CA GLN A 186 -30.37 -25.53 9.20
C GLN A 186 -30.75 -26.27 10.48
N LEU A 187 -29.78 -26.62 11.34
CA LEU A 187 -30.07 -27.27 12.62
C LEU A 187 -30.85 -26.37 13.59
N LYS A 188 -30.77 -25.05 13.45
CA LYS A 188 -31.49 -24.09 14.31
C LYS A 188 -32.83 -23.65 13.75
N THR A 189 -32.94 -23.52 12.43
CA THR A 189 -34.09 -22.90 11.74
C THR A 189 -34.91 -23.90 10.92
N ASN A 190 -34.41 -25.12 10.73
CA ASN A 190 -34.96 -26.14 9.81
C ASN A 190 -35.03 -25.70 8.33
N VAL A 191 -34.35 -24.62 7.94
CA VAL A 191 -34.28 -24.13 6.56
C VAL A 191 -32.84 -24.26 6.06
N SER A 192 -32.64 -24.81 4.86
CA SER A 192 -31.33 -24.86 4.20
C SER A 192 -31.21 -23.80 3.11
N PHE A 193 -30.06 -23.14 3.06
CA PHE A 193 -29.70 -22.13 2.07
C PHE A 193 -28.57 -22.60 1.14
N TRP A 194 -28.12 -23.86 1.29
CA TRP A 194 -27.02 -24.43 0.50
C TRP A 194 -27.10 -24.19 -1.01
N LYS A 195 -28.29 -24.34 -1.62
CA LYS A 195 -28.45 -24.14 -3.07
C LYS A 195 -28.17 -22.71 -3.51
N GLU A 196 -28.53 -21.74 -2.68
CA GLU A 196 -28.30 -20.32 -2.93
C GLU A 196 -26.81 -20.00 -2.74
N LEU A 197 -26.20 -20.53 -1.67
CA LEU A 197 -24.78 -20.37 -1.36
C LEU A 197 -23.88 -20.99 -2.44
N GLU A 198 -24.17 -22.21 -2.89
CA GLU A 198 -23.41 -22.89 -3.95
C GLU A 198 -23.46 -22.14 -5.28
N SER A 199 -24.59 -21.49 -5.59
CA SER A 199 -24.76 -20.69 -6.81
C SER A 199 -24.09 -19.30 -6.73
N THR A 200 -23.67 -18.88 -5.53
CA THR A 200 -23.12 -17.55 -5.30
C THR A 200 -21.73 -17.45 -5.92
N LYS A 201 -21.49 -16.34 -6.63
CA LYS A 201 -20.19 -16.01 -7.21
C LYS A 201 -19.58 -14.83 -6.47
N ALA A 202 -18.29 -14.92 -6.21
CA ALA A 202 -17.52 -13.79 -5.74
C ALA A 202 -17.02 -12.95 -6.93
N VAL A 203 -16.93 -11.64 -6.73
CA VAL A 203 -16.35 -10.71 -7.70
C VAL A 203 -15.18 -10.01 -7.02
N ILE A 204 -14.01 -10.07 -7.65
CA ILE A 204 -12.90 -9.19 -7.29
C ILE A 204 -13.24 -7.82 -7.84
N MET A 205 -13.42 -6.85 -6.94
CA MET A 205 -13.66 -5.46 -7.32
C MET A 205 -12.43 -4.91 -8.04
N GLY A 206 -12.69 -4.26 -9.17
CA GLY A 206 -11.72 -3.53 -9.93
C GLY A 206 -11.16 -2.33 -9.17
N GLU A 207 -9.98 -1.90 -9.61
CA GLU A 207 -9.32 -0.71 -9.09
C GLU A 207 -9.23 0.33 -10.20
N THR A 208 -9.65 1.56 -9.90
CA THR A 208 -9.51 2.67 -10.85
C THR A 208 -8.05 2.99 -11.12
N ALA A 209 -7.74 3.55 -12.30
CA ALA A 209 -6.38 4.02 -12.58
C ALA A 209 -5.92 5.07 -11.56
N VAL A 210 -4.83 4.79 -10.85
CA VAL A 210 -4.26 5.67 -9.82
C VAL A 210 -2.78 5.89 -10.08
N VAL A 211 -2.33 7.13 -9.89
CA VAL A 211 -0.92 7.47 -9.85
C VAL A 211 -0.49 7.51 -8.39
N GLU A 212 0.29 6.52 -7.98
CA GLU A 212 0.88 6.51 -6.64
C GLU A 212 2.06 7.48 -6.62
N ILE A 213 1.93 8.46 -5.72
CA ILE A 213 2.94 9.46 -5.49
C ILE A 213 3.76 9.00 -4.30
N ASP A 214 5.01 8.62 -4.55
CA ASP A 214 5.94 8.37 -3.47
C ASP A 214 6.32 9.71 -2.80
N THR A 215 6.07 9.77 -1.50
CA THR A 215 6.25 10.98 -0.69
C THR A 215 7.74 11.24 -0.43
N PHE A 216 8.54 10.18 -0.33
CA PHE A 216 9.96 10.25 -0.01
C PHE A 216 10.80 10.97 -1.09
N PRO A 217 10.81 10.54 -2.38
CA PRO A 217 11.58 11.21 -3.41
C PRO A 217 11.09 12.66 -3.63
N ARG A 218 9.80 12.92 -3.41
CA ARG A 218 9.24 14.26 -3.49
C ARG A 218 9.77 15.19 -2.39
N GLY A 219 9.90 14.69 -1.16
CA GLY A 219 10.54 15.41 -0.07
C GLY A 219 12.01 15.75 -0.38
N VAL A 220 12.75 14.81 -0.94
CA VAL A 220 14.15 15.02 -1.37
C VAL A 220 14.24 16.08 -2.46
N ILE A 221 13.37 16.03 -3.47
CA ILE A 221 13.32 17.03 -4.56
C ILE A 221 13.08 18.44 -4.00
N LEU A 222 12.19 18.60 -3.01
CA LEU A 222 11.91 19.90 -2.40
C LEU A 222 13.13 20.47 -1.65
N ILE A 223 13.82 19.65 -0.86
CA ILE A 223 15.05 20.05 -0.17
C ILE A 223 16.13 20.44 -1.19
N TYR A 224 16.28 19.62 -2.24
CA TYR A 224 17.27 19.85 -3.30
C TYR A 224 17.00 21.15 -4.05
N LEU A 225 15.72 21.47 -4.32
CA LEU A 225 15.31 22.72 -4.93
C LEU A 225 15.74 23.93 -4.08
N VAL A 226 15.56 23.88 -2.76
CA VAL A 226 16.04 24.94 -1.86
C VAL A 226 17.57 25.10 -1.92
N ILE A 227 18.31 23.99 -1.95
CA ILE A 227 19.77 24.00 -2.07
C ILE A 227 20.19 24.62 -3.41
N ALA A 228 19.50 24.28 -4.51
CA ALA A 228 19.80 24.81 -5.85
C ALA A 228 19.67 26.34 -5.94
N PHE A 229 18.76 26.94 -5.15
CA PHE A 229 18.58 28.40 -5.10
C PHE A 229 19.47 29.11 -4.06
N SER A 230 20.06 28.38 -3.12
CA SER A 230 20.94 28.95 -2.08
C SER A 230 22.15 29.74 -2.62
N PRO A 231 22.80 29.40 -3.75
CA PRO A 231 23.93 30.16 -4.28
C PRO A 231 23.56 31.59 -4.64
N PHE A 232 22.32 31.85 -5.10
CA PHE A 232 21.87 33.21 -5.41
C PHE A 232 21.91 34.11 -4.17
N GLY A 233 21.42 33.60 -3.03
CA GLY A 233 21.49 34.32 -1.75
C GLY A 233 22.92 34.52 -1.27
N TYR A 234 23.77 33.50 -1.42
CA TYR A 234 25.18 33.56 -1.04
C TYR A 234 25.98 34.61 -1.83
N PHE A 235 25.86 34.62 -3.17
CA PHE A 235 26.54 35.61 -4.01
C PHE A 235 26.01 37.02 -3.76
N LEU A 236 24.69 37.18 -3.56
CA LEU A 236 24.10 38.47 -3.20
C LEU A 236 24.63 38.99 -1.86
N ALA A 237 24.74 38.12 -0.85
CA ALA A 237 25.31 38.47 0.45
C ALA A 237 26.78 38.90 0.35
N ILE A 238 27.61 38.17 -0.41
CA ILE A 238 29.01 38.55 -0.66
C ILE A 238 29.09 39.92 -1.34
N HIS A 239 28.25 40.16 -2.36
CA HIS A 239 28.25 41.44 -3.06
C HIS A 239 27.87 42.61 -2.13
N ILE A 240 26.88 42.43 -1.26
CA ILE A 240 26.47 43.44 -0.26
C ILE A 240 27.59 43.69 0.75
N VAL A 241 28.22 42.63 1.29
CA VAL A 241 29.31 42.75 2.25
C VAL A 241 30.51 43.44 1.59
N ALA A 242 30.89 43.04 0.38
CA ALA A 242 31.97 43.66 -0.37
C ALA A 242 31.68 45.14 -0.71
N GLU A 243 30.43 45.50 -1.00
CA GLU A 243 30.03 46.89 -1.22
C GLU A 243 30.19 47.72 0.07
N LYS A 244 29.79 47.16 1.22
CA LYS A 244 29.92 47.79 2.53
C LYS A 244 31.37 47.91 3.00
N GLU A 245 32.15 46.84 2.92
CA GLU A 245 33.57 46.82 3.34
C GLU A 245 34.44 47.71 2.47
N LYS A 246 34.22 47.72 1.14
CA LYS A 246 35.00 48.58 0.21
C LYS A 246 34.49 50.01 0.13
N LYS A 247 33.52 50.40 0.98
CA LYS A 247 32.92 51.75 1.01
C LYS A 247 32.60 52.31 -0.39
N LEU A 248 32.04 51.49 -1.29
CA LEU A 248 31.69 51.90 -2.66
C LEU A 248 30.51 52.91 -2.73
N LYS A 249 30.09 53.45 -1.58
CA LYS A 249 29.13 54.56 -1.41
C LYS A 249 29.80 55.93 -1.23
N GLU A 250 31.12 56.00 -1.04
CA GLU A 250 31.82 57.27 -0.71
C GLU A 250 32.43 58.00 -1.93
N PHE A 251 32.02 57.69 -3.16
CA PHE A 251 32.34 58.47 -4.37
C PHE A 251 31.10 58.70 -5.23
#